data_AF-A0AA43L946-F1
#
_entry.id   AF-A0AA43L946-F1
#
_cell.length_a   1.000
_cell.length_b   1.000
_cell.length_c   1.000
_cell.angle_alpha   90.00
_cell.angle_beta   90.00
_cell.angle_gamma   90.00
#
_symmetry.space_group_name_H-M   'P 1'
#
loop_
_entity.id
_entity.type
_entity.pdbx_description
1 polymer ?
#
loop_
_entity_poly.entity_id
_entity_poly.type
_entity_poly.pdbx_seq_one_letter_code
_entity_poly.pdbx_strand_id
1 'polypeptide(L)' 'MLKLHDWILLRAMFDIEMSDGIMEKNEKKIRQHINDKYSYEMNNGFFEDEPINTDRLHIDHNKDINNEELIHRLL' A
#
# COMPACT_ATOMS: atom_id res chain seq x y z
N MET A 1 -12.79 -6.31 7.80
CA MET A 1 -12.44 -5.85 6.45
C MET A 1 -11.70 -4.55 6.61
N LEU A 2 -10.48 -4.45 6.08
CA LEU A 2 -9.67 -3.23 6.15
C LEU A 2 -10.10 -2.23 5.07
N LYS A 3 -9.80 -0.95 5.26
CA LYS A 3 -9.83 0.01 4.15
C LYS A 3 -8.69 -0.30 3.19
N LEU A 4 -8.90 -0.12 1.89
CA LEU A 4 -7.87 -0.34 0.87
C LEU A 4 -6.66 0.55 1.14
N HIS A 5 -6.90 1.80 1.54
CA HIS A 5 -5.85 2.74 1.92
C HIS A 5 -4.91 2.16 2.99
N ASP A 6 -5.47 1.70 4.11
CA ASP A 6 -4.70 1.17 5.24
C ASP A 6 -4.00 -0.15 4.87
N TRP A 7 -4.69 -0.99 4.09
CA TRP A 7 -4.14 -2.24 3.61
C TRP A 7 -2.94 -2.00 2.67
N ILE A 8 -3.02 -1.04 1.75
CA ILE A 8 -1.92 -0.68 0.85
C ILE A 8 -0.70 -0.20 1.65
N LEU A 9 -0.89 0.67 2.65
CA LEU A 9 0.20 1.15 3.50
C LEU A 9 0.91 0.01 4.23
N LEU A 10 0.15 -0.91 4.82
CA LEU A 10 0.70 -2.09 5.49
C LEU A 10 1.49 -3.00 4.54
N ARG A 11 0.99 -3.20 3.31
CA ARG A 11 1.70 -4.01 2.31
C ARG A 11 2.97 -3.33 1.81
N ALA A 12 2.95 -2.03 1.60
CA ALA A 12 4.09 -1.25 1.13
C ALA A 12 5.32 -1.33 2.07
N MET A 13 5.12 -1.64 3.35
CA MET A 13 6.22 -1.88 4.30
C MET A 13 7.10 -3.09 3.93
N PHE A 14 6.55 -4.06 3.21
CA PHE A 14 7.22 -5.33 2.88
C PHE A 14 7.25 -5.63 1.37
N ASP A 15 6.61 -4.77 0.58
CA ASP A 15 6.47 -4.92 -0.86
C ASP A 15 6.99 -3.66 -1.57
N ILE A 16 8.20 -3.78 -2.10
CA ILE A 16 8.90 -2.69 -2.78
C ILE A 16 8.13 -2.23 -4.02
N GLU A 17 7.52 -3.13 -4.78
CA GLU A 17 6.77 -2.75 -6.00
C GLU A 17 5.51 -1.95 -5.65
N MET A 18 4.87 -2.30 -4.52
CA MET A 18 3.76 -1.51 -3.95
C MET A 18 4.25 -0.13 -3.48
N SER A 19 5.37 -0.10 -2.75
CA SER A 19 6.00 1.13 -2.27
C SER A 19 6.35 2.07 -3.42
N ASP A 20 6.99 1.56 -4.48
CA ASP A 20 7.32 2.31 -5.68
C ASP A 20 6.07 2.87 -6.36
N GLY A 21 4.99 2.08 -6.45
CA GLY A 21 3.71 2.55 -6.98
C GLY A 21 3.14 3.74 -6.21
N ILE A 22 3.28 3.73 -4.88
CA ILE A 22 2.86 4.85 -4.02
C ILE A 22 3.77 6.07 -4.22
N MET A 23 5.09 5.88 -4.29
CA MET A 23 6.07 6.95 -4.49
C MET A 23 5.90 7.64 -5.85
N GLU A 24 5.60 6.87 -6.90
CA GLU A 24 5.28 7.38 -8.24
C GLU A 24 3.87 8.01 -8.33
N LYS A 25 3.05 7.88 -7.27
CA LYS A 25 1.62 8.24 -7.27
C LYS A 25 0.85 7.57 -8.42
N ASN A 26 1.23 6.36 -8.78
CA ASN A 26 0.75 5.65 -9.96
C ASN A 26 -0.35 4.66 -9.60
N GLU A 27 -1.62 5.11 -9.63
CA GLU A 27 -2.78 4.28 -9.29
C GLU A 27 -2.84 3.00 -10.15
N LYS A 28 -2.58 3.12 -11.46
CA LYS A 28 -2.67 1.97 -12.37
C LYS A 28 -1.68 0.87 -11.97
N LYS A 29 -0.44 1.26 -11.63
CA LYS A 29 0.60 0.33 -11.18
C LYS A 29 0.21 -0.33 -9.86
N ILE A 30 -0.30 0.45 -8.89
CA ILE A 30 -0.80 -0.07 -7.62
C ILE A 30 -1.93 -1.10 -7.85
N ARG A 31 -2.95 -0.75 -8.63
CA ARG A 31 -4.08 -1.67 -8.90
C ARG A 31 -3.66 -2.93 -9.63
N GLN A 32 -2.79 -2.79 -10.63
CA GLN A 32 -2.27 -3.93 -11.36
C GLN A 32 -1.52 -4.87 -10.41
N HIS A 33 -0.68 -4.32 -9.54
CA HIS A 33 0.05 -5.11 -8.55
C HIS A 33 -0.86 -5.84 -7.56
N ILE A 34 -1.94 -5.18 -7.10
CA ILE A 34 -2.96 -5.82 -6.26
C ILE A 34 -3.61 -7.00 -6.99
N ASN A 35 -3.99 -6.82 -8.25
CA ASN A 35 -4.60 -7.87 -9.04
C ASN A 35 -3.65 -9.04 -9.31
N ASP A 36 -2.38 -8.75 -9.60
CA ASP A 36 -1.40 -9.75 -9.99
C ASP A 36 -0.92 -10.57 -8.77
N LYS A 37 -0.66 -9.92 -7.63
CA LYS A 37 -0.03 -10.55 -6.46
C LYS A 37 -0.98 -10.81 -5.29
N TYR A 38 -2.05 -10.03 -5.17
CA TYR A 38 -2.95 -10.02 -4.01
C TYR A 38 -4.42 -10.27 -4.37
N SER A 39 -4.66 -10.91 -5.52
CA SER A 39 -6.02 -11.27 -5.95
C SER A 39 -6.74 -12.18 -4.96
N TYR A 40 -6.02 -13.03 -4.22
CA TYR A 40 -6.63 -13.85 -3.17
C TYR A 40 -7.24 -12.98 -2.06
N GLU A 41 -6.48 -12.03 -1.51
CA GLU A 41 -6.96 -11.11 -0.48
C GLU A 41 -8.13 -10.25 -0.96
N MET A 42 -8.05 -9.78 -2.20
CA MET A 42 -9.14 -9.04 -2.84
C MET A 42 -10.42 -9.90 -2.94
N ASN A 43 -10.30 -11.09 -3.50
CA ASN A 43 -11.43 -11.99 -3.75
C ASN A 43 -12.06 -12.55 -2.46
N ASN A 44 -11.30 -12.60 -1.36
CA ASN A 44 -11.78 -13.04 -0.06
C ASN A 44 -12.20 -11.87 0.86
N GLY A 45 -12.22 -10.63 0.35
CA GLY A 45 -12.74 -9.47 1.09
C GLY A 45 -11.88 -9.06 2.28
N PHE A 46 -10.55 -9.18 2.18
CA PHE A 46 -9.64 -8.74 3.24
C PHE A 46 -9.66 -7.22 3.37
N PHE A 47 -9.92 -6.52 2.26
CA PHE A 47 -10.11 -5.08 2.19
C PHE A 47 -11.31 -4.71 1.31
N GLU A 48 -11.82 -3.50 1.48
CA GLU A 48 -12.89 -2.94 0.66
C GLU A 48 -12.35 -2.50 -0.72
N ASP A 49 -13.12 -2.72 -1.79
CA ASP A 49 -12.79 -2.14 -3.10
C ASP A 49 -13.24 -0.67 -3.11
N GLU A 50 -12.28 0.25 -3.04
CA GLU A 50 -12.50 1.69 -3.02
C GLU A 50 -11.57 2.42 -4.01
N PRO A 51 -11.90 3.68 -4.38
CA PRO A 51 -10.99 4.51 -5.16
C PRO A 51 -9.67 4.72 -4.42
N ILE A 52 -8.55 4.64 -5.14
CA ILE A 52 -7.23 4.84 -4.57
C ILE A 52 -6.91 6.33 -4.63
N ASN A 53 -6.71 6.96 -3.47
CA ASN A 53 -6.21 8.33 -3.40
C ASN A 53 -4.67 8.31 -3.28
N THR A 54 -3.99 8.42 -4.42
CA THR A 54 -2.53 8.33 -4.49
C THR A 54 -1.82 9.49 -3.78
N ASP A 55 -2.41 10.68 -3.75
CA ASP A 55 -1.85 11.81 -3.00
C ASP A 55 -1.85 11.54 -1.50
N ARG A 56 -2.96 11.05 -0.97
CA ARG A 56 -3.06 10.67 0.45
C ARG A 56 -2.11 9.52 0.78
N LEU A 57 -2.08 8.47 -0.05
CA LEU A 57 -1.16 7.34 0.14
C LEU A 57 0.29 7.81 0.18
N HIS A 58 0.70 8.66 -0.76
CA HIS A 58 2.06 9.18 -0.80
C HIS A 58 2.41 10.01 0.45
N ILE A 59 1.48 10.83 0.95
CA ILE A 59 1.69 11.61 2.18
C ILE A 59 1.85 10.69 3.38
N ASP A 60 0.94 9.74 3.56
CA ASP A 60 0.93 8.87 4.74
C ASP A 60 2.12 7.88 4.70
N HIS A 61 2.41 7.29 3.55
CA HIS A 61 3.57 6.43 3.34
C HIS A 61 4.90 7.14 3.65
N ASN A 62 5.06 8.41 3.25
CA ASN A 62 6.27 9.17 3.60
C ASN A 62 6.35 9.53 5.08
N LYS A 63 5.23 9.68 5.79
CA LYS A 63 5.27 9.86 7.26
C LYS A 63 5.76 8.58 7.94
N ASP A 64 5.32 7.43 7.43
CA ASP A 64 5.63 6.13 8.01
C ASP A 64 7.05 5.64 7.68
N ILE A 65 7.56 5.88 6.46
CA ILE A 65 8.94 5.55 6.09
C ILE A 65 9.96 6.43 6.82
N ASN A 66 9.64 7.70 7.08
CA ASN A 66 10.53 8.58 7.86
C ASN A 66 10.41 8.34 9.37
N ASN A 67 9.62 7.36 9.81
CA ASN A 67 9.53 6.99 11.21
C ASN A 67 10.69 6.06 11.58
N GLU A 68 11.77 6.66 12.10
CA GLU A 68 13.01 5.97 12.51
C GLU A 68 12.77 4.77 13.44
N GLU A 69 11.72 4.81 14.28
CA GLU A 69 11.35 3.72 15.18
C GLU A 69 10.84 2.49 14.42
N LEU A 70 10.12 2.72 13.31
CA LEU A 70 9.55 1.68 12.47
C LEU A 70 10.64 0.99 11.63
N ILE A 71 11.60 1.78 11.11
CA ILE A 71 12.82 1.27 10.46
C ILE A 71 13.64 0.40 11.43
N HIS A 72 13.83 0.85 12.67
CA HIS A 72 14.60 0.11 13.68
C HIS A 72 13.96 -1.22 14.10
N ARG A 73 12.63 -1.38 13.96
CA ARG A 73 11.95 -2.64 14.28
C ARG A 73 11.95 -3.65 13.14
N LEU A 74 12.30 -3.22 11.92
CA LEU A 74 12.38 -4.06 10.72
C LEU A 74 13.82 -4.56 10.45
N LEU A 75 14.83 -3.99 11.11
CA LEU A 75 16.23 -4.44 11.12
C LEU A 75 16.49 -5.41 12.28
#